data_AF-A0A2H4ZHR7-F1
#
_entry.id   AF-A0A2H4ZHR7-F1
#
_cell.length_a   1.000
_cell.length_b   1.000
_cell.length_c   1.000
_cell.angle_alpha   90.00
_cell.angle_beta   90.00
_cell.angle_gamma   90.00
#
_symmetry.space_group_name_H-M   'P 1'
#
loop_
_entity.id
_entity.type
_entity.pdbx_description
1 polymer ?
#
loop_
_entity_poly.entity_id
_entity_poly.type
_entity_poly.pdbx_seq_one_letter_code
_entity_poly.pdbx_strand_id
1 'polypeptide(L)'
;MSKVLDMAKDFEQKSKQQVSDIDGTLKTEFGKHELSVLSALESSETKIKSAIQGHQRRIGWFLLRGWGLMLVGFLLLLSAMSGILWYQGTMIAKRQATLDVLKEHGGEIQYAKCRNRLCILMDEEAGEIGGGYRIPKGY
;
A
#
# COMPACT_ATOMS: atom_id res chain seq x y z
N MET A 1 -58.25 -27.62 -72.62
CA MET A 1 -56.90 -27.61 -72.02
C MET A 1 -56.27 -26.21 -71.90
N SER A 2 -56.61 -25.20 -72.71
CA SER A 2 -56.00 -23.86 -72.61
C SER A 2 -56.14 -23.13 -71.27
N LYS A 3 -57.28 -23.27 -70.58
CA LYS A 3 -57.57 -22.49 -69.37
C LYS A 3 -56.67 -22.83 -68.18
N VAL A 4 -56.22 -24.08 -68.09
CA VAL A 4 -55.32 -24.56 -67.02
C VAL A 4 -53.89 -24.10 -67.27
N LEU A 5 -53.47 -24.07 -68.54
CA LEU A 5 -52.15 -23.58 -68.94
C LEU A 5 -52.00 -22.07 -68.69
N ASP A 6 -53.06 -21.31 -68.98
CA ASP A 6 -53.10 -19.86 -68.75
C ASP A 6 -52.99 -19.54 -67.26
N MET A 7 -53.77 -20.24 -66.42
CA MET A 7 -53.69 -20.10 -64.96
C MET A 7 -52.32 -20.51 -64.40
N ALA A 8 -51.66 -21.53 -64.96
CA ALA A 8 -50.34 -21.93 -64.52
C ALA A 8 -49.28 -20.85 -64.83
N LYS A 9 -49.37 -20.19 -65.99
CA LYS A 9 -48.50 -19.05 -66.34
C LYS A 9 -48.76 -17.84 -65.46
N ASP A 10 -50.02 -17.50 -65.21
CA ASP A 10 -50.40 -16.40 -64.31
C ASP A 10 -49.89 -16.64 -62.89
N PHE A 11 -49.96 -17.90 -62.43
CA PHE A 11 -49.46 -18.30 -61.12
C PHE A 11 -47.93 -18.23 -61.04
N GLU A 12 -47.21 -18.65 -62.09
CA GLU A 12 -45.76 -18.55 -62.17
C GLU A 12 -45.30 -17.08 -62.17
N GLN A 13 -45.99 -16.22 -62.90
CA GLN A 13 -45.68 -14.80 -62.98
C GLN A 13 -45.94 -14.09 -61.65
N LYS A 14 -47.10 -14.34 -61.03
CA LYS A 14 -47.42 -13.82 -59.68
C LYS A 14 -46.48 -14.35 -58.61
N SER A 15 -46.07 -15.62 -58.69
CA SER A 15 -45.10 -16.23 -57.77
C SER A 15 -43.76 -15.52 -57.84
N LYS A 16 -43.21 -15.31 -59.04
CA LYS A 16 -41.95 -14.58 -59.24
C LYS A 16 -42.02 -13.14 -58.73
N GLN A 17 -43.15 -12.46 -58.96
CA GLN A 17 -43.40 -11.11 -58.47
C GLN A 17 -43.43 -11.08 -56.93
N GLN A 18 -44.14 -12.01 -56.30
CA GLN A 18 -44.20 -12.13 -54.84
C GLN A 18 -42.82 -12.42 -54.23
N VAL A 19 -42.04 -13.33 -54.81
CA VAL A 19 -40.70 -13.65 -54.30
C VAL A 19 -39.78 -12.42 -54.37
N SER A 20 -39.86 -11.63 -55.45
CA SER A 20 -39.14 -10.36 -55.59
C SER A 20 -39.52 -9.34 -54.52
N ASP A 21 -40.83 -9.14 -54.31
CA ASP A 21 -41.34 -8.16 -53.35
C ASP A 21 -41.05 -8.57 -51.89
N ILE A 22 -41.11 -9.88 -51.61
CA ILE A 22 -40.76 -10.47 -50.31
C ILE A 22 -39.25 -10.30 -50.05
N ASP A 23 -38.38 -10.57 -51.02
CA ASP A 23 -36.91 -10.44 -50.87
C ASP A 23 -36.50 -8.97 -50.64
N GLY A 24 -37.13 -8.04 -51.37
CA GLY A 24 -36.93 -6.61 -51.15
C GLY A 24 -37.37 -6.16 -49.75
N THR A 25 -38.55 -6.59 -49.31
CA THR A 25 -39.09 -6.25 -47.98
C THR A 25 -38.22 -6.84 -46.86
N LEU A 26 -37.77 -8.09 -47.00
CA LEU A 26 -36.88 -8.75 -46.04
C LEU A 26 -35.54 -8.03 -45.91
N LYS A 27 -34.90 -7.64 -47.02
CA LYS A 27 -33.63 -6.87 -46.98
C LYS A 27 -33.78 -5.54 -46.26
N THR A 28 -34.94 -4.89 -46.43
CA THR A 28 -35.18 -3.58 -45.81
C THR A 28 -35.41 -3.70 -44.30
N GLU A 29 -36.16 -4.71 -43.87
CA GLU A 29 -36.37 -5.00 -42.45
C GLU A 29 -35.10 -5.54 -41.78
N PHE A 30 -34.33 -6.42 -42.43
CA PHE A 30 -33.03 -6.86 -41.92
C PHE A 30 -32.04 -5.70 -41.81
N GLY A 31 -31.97 -4.80 -42.80
CA GLY A 31 -31.11 -3.62 -42.74
C GLY A 31 -31.47 -2.66 -41.60
N LYS A 32 -32.77 -2.46 -41.32
CA LYS A 32 -33.23 -1.72 -40.13
C LYS A 32 -32.80 -2.40 -38.84
N HIS A 33 -32.94 -3.73 -38.78
CA HIS A 33 -32.54 -4.50 -37.61
C HIS A 33 -31.03 -4.38 -37.37
N GLU A 34 -30.22 -4.49 -38.42
CA GLU A 34 -28.77 -4.38 -38.40
C GLU A 34 -28.30 -2.99 -37.94
N LEU A 35 -28.92 -1.92 -38.44
CA LEU A 35 -28.69 -0.55 -37.98
C LEU A 35 -29.06 -0.35 -36.51
N SER A 36 -30.18 -0.93 -36.06
CA SER A 36 -30.59 -0.84 -34.65
C SER A 36 -29.61 -1.56 -33.72
N VAL A 37 -29.08 -2.71 -34.15
CA VAL A 37 -28.11 -3.51 -33.41
C VAL A 37 -26.77 -2.79 -33.35
N LEU A 38 -26.30 -2.22 -34.46
CA LEU A 38 -25.08 -1.39 -34.51
C LEU A 38 -25.18 -0.18 -33.58
N SER A 39 -26.30 0.54 -33.63
CA SER A 39 -26.58 1.67 -32.73
C SER A 39 -26.60 1.26 -31.25
N ALA A 40 -27.22 0.12 -30.93
CA ALA A 40 -27.23 -0.42 -29.58
C ALA A 40 -25.84 -0.86 -29.10
N LEU A 41 -25.02 -1.42 -30.01
CA LEU A 41 -23.62 -1.79 -29.72
C LEU A 41 -22.74 -0.56 -29.49
N GLU A 42 -22.82 0.46 -30.33
CA GLU A 42 -22.07 1.71 -30.19
C GLU A 42 -22.46 2.45 -28.90
N SER A 43 -23.76 2.49 -28.58
CA SER A 43 -24.28 3.02 -27.32
C SER A 43 -23.76 2.24 -26.11
N SER A 44 -23.64 0.91 -26.23
CA SER A 44 -23.10 0.06 -25.18
C SER A 44 -21.59 0.25 -25.02
N GLU A 45 -20.83 0.31 -26.11
CA GLU A 45 -19.39 0.54 -26.10
C GLU A 45 -19.03 1.88 -25.45
N THR A 46 -19.73 2.95 -25.82
CA THR A 46 -19.52 4.29 -25.25
C THR A 46 -19.89 4.34 -23.76
N LYS A 47 -20.98 3.68 -23.34
CA LYS A 47 -21.34 3.55 -21.92
C LYS A 47 -20.31 2.75 -21.13
N ILE A 48 -19.81 1.64 -21.68
CA ILE A 48 -18.78 0.82 -21.02
C ILE A 48 -17.47 1.60 -20.92
N LYS A 49 -17.05 2.26 -21.99
CA LYS A 49 -15.82 3.08 -22.01
C LYS A 49 -15.87 4.24 -21.01
N SER A 50 -17.00 4.95 -20.95
CA SER A 50 -17.19 6.03 -19.97
C SER A 50 -17.28 5.52 -18.53
N ALA A 51 -17.94 4.38 -18.30
CA ALA A 51 -17.99 3.75 -16.99
C ALA A 51 -16.61 3.29 -16.50
N ILE A 52 -15.79 2.68 -17.37
CA ILE A 52 -14.42 2.26 -17.07
C ILE A 52 -13.54 3.48 -16.74
N GLN A 53 -13.65 4.55 -17.53
CA GLN A 53 -12.86 5.76 -17.32
C GLN A 53 -13.23 6.46 -16.00
N GLY A 54 -14.52 6.45 -15.62
CA GLY A 54 -14.99 6.91 -14.31
C GLY A 54 -14.50 6.04 -13.15
N HIS A 55 -14.46 4.72 -13.33
CA HIS A 55 -14.00 3.79 -12.30
C HIS A 55 -12.49 3.90 -12.03
N GLN A 56 -11.68 4.01 -13.08
CA GLN A 56 -10.22 4.19 -12.96
C GLN A 56 -9.84 5.46 -12.20
N ARG A 57 -10.50 6.58 -12.48
CA ARG A 57 -10.17 7.87 -11.86
C ARG A 57 -10.49 7.89 -10.37
N ARG A 58 -11.58 7.23 -9.98
CA ARG A 58 -11.99 7.10 -8.57
C ARG A 58 -11.05 6.17 -7.80
N ILE A 59 -10.68 5.03 -8.39
CA ILE A 59 -9.73 4.07 -7.79
C ILE A 59 -8.34 4.69 -7.64
N GLY A 60 -7.84 5.40 -8.65
CA GLY A 60 -6.54 6.09 -8.58
C GLY A 60 -6.47 7.12 -7.45
N TRP A 61 -7.56 7.87 -7.22
CA TRP A 61 -7.62 8.86 -6.15
C TRP A 61 -7.63 8.25 -4.75
N PHE A 62 -8.41 7.18 -4.53
CA PHE A 62 -8.42 6.47 -3.24
C PHE A 62 -7.09 5.77 -2.97
N LEU A 63 -6.44 5.19 -3.99
CA LEU A 63 -5.13 4.58 -3.87
C LEU A 63 -4.07 5.63 -3.52
N LEU A 64 -4.02 6.77 -4.21
CA LEU A 64 -3.07 7.84 -3.89
C LEU A 64 -3.24 8.36 -2.45
N ARG A 65 -4.49 8.58 -2.04
CA ARG A 65 -4.79 9.12 -0.70
C ARG A 65 -4.51 8.09 0.39
N GLY A 66 -4.86 6.83 0.17
CA GLY A 66 -4.60 5.72 1.10
C GLY A 66 -3.12 5.40 1.25
N TRP A 67 -2.39 5.27 0.14
CA TRP A 67 -0.94 5.01 0.16
C TRP A 67 -0.15 6.19 0.73
N GLY A 68 -0.55 7.42 0.43
CA GLY A 68 0.07 8.61 1.01
C GLY A 68 -0.07 8.67 2.53
N LEU A 69 -1.27 8.41 3.06
CA LEU A 69 -1.50 8.35 4.51
C LEU A 69 -0.74 7.21 5.18
N MET A 70 -0.66 6.04 4.54
CA MET A 70 0.05 4.88 5.07
C MET A 70 1.57 5.12 5.15
N LEU A 71 2.16 5.71 4.10
CA LEU A 71 3.58 6.09 4.08
C LEU A 71 3.91 7.16 5.14
N VAL A 72 3.06 8.17 5.28
CA VAL A 72 3.25 9.22 6.30
C VAL A 72 3.19 8.62 7.70
N GLY A 73 2.23 7.74 7.97
CA GLY A 73 2.13 7.02 9.24
C GLY A 73 3.38 6.19 9.54
N PHE A 74 3.89 5.48 8.55
CA PHE A 74 5.10 4.65 8.68
C PHE A 74 6.34 5.49 8.99
N LEU A 75 6.52 6.62 8.30
CA LEU A 75 7.63 7.55 8.52
C LEU A 75 7.60 8.17 9.92
N LEU A 76 6.40 8.54 10.42
CA LEU A 76 6.25 9.05 11.78
C LEU A 76 6.65 8.00 12.84
N LEU A 77 6.27 6.75 12.61
CA LEU A 77 6.61 5.63 13.49
C LEU A 77 8.13 5.38 13.53
N LEU A 78 8.78 5.33 12.37
CA LEU A 78 10.23 5.16 12.26
C LEU A 78 11.00 6.34 12.87
N SER A 79 10.49 7.56 12.70
CA SER A 79 11.06 8.77 13.30
C SER A 79 11.02 8.71 14.84
N ALA A 80 9.86 8.35 15.40
CA ALA A 80 9.70 8.19 16.84
C ALA A 80 10.63 7.10 17.41
N MET A 81 10.75 5.96 16.74
CA MET A 81 11.66 4.88 17.16
C MET A 81 13.13 5.30 17.08
N SER A 82 13.54 6.00 16.03
CA SER A 82 14.93 6.48 15.88
C SER A 82 15.30 7.51 16.95
N GLY A 83 14.39 8.42 17.30
CA GLY A 83 14.63 9.42 18.35
C GLY A 83 14.91 8.79 19.71
N ILE A 84 14.16 7.74 20.07
CA ILE A 84 14.36 7.01 21.33
C ILE A 84 15.71 6.28 21.33
N LEU A 85 16.08 5.66 20.21
CA LEU A 85 17.35 4.94 20.09
C LEU A 85 18.55 5.89 20.27
N TRP A 86 18.49 7.07 19.68
CA TRP A 86 19.55 8.07 19.81
C TRP A 86 19.67 8.61 21.23
N TYR A 87 18.53 8.84 21.90
CA TYR A 87 18.52 9.28 23.29
C TYR A 87 19.15 8.24 24.23
N GLN A 88 18.83 6.95 24.04
CA GLN A 88 19.47 5.89 24.82
C GLN A 88 20.96 5.73 24.48
N GLY A 89 21.34 5.79 23.20
CA GLY A 89 22.72 5.67 22.75
C GLY A 89 23.63 6.78 23.29
N THR A 90 23.16 8.03 23.32
CA THR A 90 23.93 9.16 23.87
C THR A 90 24.13 9.05 25.38
N MET A 91 23.15 8.51 26.11
CA MET A 91 23.27 8.28 27.55
C MET A 91 24.25 7.14 27.87
N ILE A 92 24.30 6.09 27.05
CA ILE A 92 25.29 5.00 27.19
C ILE A 92 26.69 5.51 26.87
N ALA A 93 26.86 6.32 25.81
CA ALA A 93 28.15 6.92 25.47
C ALA A 93 28.68 7.83 26.59
N LYS A 94 27.80 8.62 27.23
CA LYS A 94 28.18 9.43 28.39
C LYS A 94 28.60 8.56 29.59
N ARG A 95 27.88 7.47 29.87
CA ARG A 95 28.23 6.53 30.95
C ARG A 95 29.59 5.87 30.72
N GLN A 96 29.90 5.48 29.48
CA GLN A 96 31.21 4.91 29.14
C GLN A 96 32.33 5.93 29.27
N ALA A 97 32.15 7.16 28.76
CA ALA A 97 33.13 8.23 28.92
C ALA A 97 33.38 8.57 30.40
N THR A 98 32.35 8.52 31.26
CA THR A 98 32.52 8.70 32.70
C THR A 98 33.29 7.53 33.35
N LEU A 99 33.06 6.30 32.91
CA LEU A 99 33.82 5.13 33.38
C LEU A 99 35.28 5.16 32.92
N ASP A 100 35.54 5.61 31.68
CA ASP A 100 36.90 5.77 31.16
C ASP A 100 37.64 6.92 31.87
N VAL A 101 36.98 8.05 32.14
CA VAL A 101 37.56 9.13 32.94
C VAL A 101 37.84 8.69 34.37
N LEU A 102 36.95 7.90 34.99
CA LEU A 102 37.19 7.30 36.30
C LEU A 102 38.36 6.31 36.26
N LYS A 103 38.50 5.52 35.19
CA LYS A 103 39.60 4.58 35.01
C LYS A 103 40.93 5.29 34.80
N GLU A 104 40.93 6.41 34.09
CA GLU A 104 42.12 7.23 33.79
C GLU A 104 42.59 8.02 35.02
N HIS A 105 41.68 8.46 35.89
CA HIS A 105 41.99 9.17 37.15
C HIS A 105 42.28 8.23 38.33
N GLY A 106 42.61 6.96 38.08
CA GLY A 106 42.96 6.00 39.14
C GLY A 106 41.76 5.53 39.96
N GLY A 107 40.61 5.28 39.33
CA GLY A 107 39.37 4.89 40.00
C GLY A 107 38.95 3.46 39.69
N GLU A 108 39.84 2.47 39.80
CA GLU A 108 39.43 1.05 39.77
C GLU A 108 38.94 0.62 41.16
N ILE A 109 37.89 1.31 41.62
CA ILE A 109 37.28 1.08 42.93
C ILE A 109 36.70 -0.34 42.94
N GLN A 110 37.29 -1.23 43.74
CA GLN A 110 36.82 -2.60 43.86
C GLN A 110 35.54 -2.63 44.69
N TYR A 111 34.42 -2.97 44.04
CA TYR A 111 33.14 -3.16 44.70
C TYR A 111 32.76 -4.65 44.77
N ALA A 112 32.21 -5.06 45.90
CA ALA A 112 31.74 -6.42 46.15
C ALA A 112 30.35 -6.40 46.81
N LYS A 113 29.62 -7.50 46.75
CA LYS A 113 28.29 -7.62 47.36
C LYS A 113 28.40 -8.32 48.72
N CYS A 114 28.46 -7.58 49.83
CA CYS A 114 28.42 -8.18 51.17
C CYS A 114 26.98 -8.23 51.68
N ARG A 115 26.48 -9.42 52.04
CA ARG A 115 25.17 -9.60 52.68
C ARG A 115 24.06 -8.77 52.01
N ASN A 116 24.05 -8.78 50.68
CA ASN A 116 23.08 -8.10 49.83
C ASN A 116 23.17 -6.55 49.77
N ARG A 117 24.27 -5.95 50.23
CA ARG A 117 24.58 -4.52 50.09
C ARG A 117 25.85 -4.32 49.26
N LEU A 118 25.97 -3.17 48.58
CA LEU A 118 27.18 -2.80 47.84
C LEU A 118 28.27 -2.37 48.84
N CYS A 119 29.42 -3.04 48.80
CA CYS A 119 30.60 -2.72 49.60
C CYS A 119 31.72 -2.24 48.68
N ILE A 120 32.56 -1.35 49.19
CA ILE A 120 33.76 -0.87 48.52
C ILE A 120 34.96 -1.27 49.37
N LEU A 121 36.03 -1.77 48.76
CA LEU A 121 37.28 -2.05 49.47
C LEU A 121 37.95 -0.72 49.83
N MET A 122 38.31 -0.52 51.09
CA MET A 122 39.04 0.67 51.56
C MET A 122 40.53 0.38 51.63
N ASP A 123 41.36 1.39 51.39
CA ASP A 123 42.79 1.32 51.64
C ASP A 123 43.04 1.49 53.14
N GLU A 124 43.47 0.42 53.80
CA GLU A 124 43.77 0.43 55.23
C GLU A 124 45.13 1.10 55.53
N GLU A 125 46.02 1.23 54.54
CA GLU A 125 47.35 1.84 54.69
C GLU A 125 47.28 3.38 54.64
N ALA A 126 46.34 3.92 53.87
CA ALA A 126 46.16 5.37 53.71
C ALA A 126 45.61 6.07 54.97
N GLY A 127 45.06 5.32 55.92
CA GLY A 127 44.54 5.85 57.18
C GLY A 127 43.27 6.71 57.02
N GLU A 128 42.85 7.34 58.12
CA GLU A 128 41.67 8.21 58.15
C GLU A 128 42.09 9.67 57.96
N ILE A 129 41.59 10.29 56.90
CA ILE A 129 41.81 11.71 56.61
C ILE A 129 40.74 12.51 57.36
N GLY A 130 41.18 13.58 58.01
CA GLY A 130 40.42 14.35 59.00
C GLY A 130 38.92 14.50 58.68
N GLY A 131 38.09 14.18 59.68
CA GLY A 131 36.63 14.24 59.57
C GLY A 131 35.94 12.91 59.25
N GLY A 132 36.63 11.77 59.35
CA GLY A 132 36.01 10.45 59.15
C GLY A 132 36.12 9.91 57.72
N TYR A 133 36.89 10.56 56.85
CA TYR A 133 37.04 10.16 55.45
C TYR A 133 38.14 9.11 55.29
N ARG A 134 37.89 8.08 54.49
CA ARG A 134 38.86 7.03 54.14
C ARG A 134 38.95 6.89 52.64
N ILE A 135 40.13 6.54 52.14
CA ILE A 135 40.37 6.38 50.70
C ILE A 135 39.96 4.97 50.27
N PRO A 136 39.14 4.80 49.22
CA PRO A 136 38.86 3.49 48.65
C PRO A 136 40.09 2.91 47.94
N LYS A 137 40.32 1.60 48.07
CA LYS A 137 41.44 0.91 47.45
C LYS A 137 41.30 0.98 45.92
N GLY A 138 42.31 1.59 45.29
CA GLY A 138 42.35 1.81 43.84
C GLY A 138 42.61 3.26 43.45
N TYR A 139 42.45 4.21 44.39
CA TYR A 139 42.77 5.65 44.29
C TYR A 139 44.14 6.00 44.89
#